data_AF-A0A3B9L560-F1
#
_entry.id   AF-A0A3B9L560-F1
#
_cell.length_a   1.000
_cell.length_b   1.000
_cell.length_c   1.000
_cell.angle_alpha   90.00
_cell.angle_beta   90.00
_cell.angle_gamma   90.00
#
_symmetry.space_group_name_H-M   'P 1'
#
loop_
_entity.id
_entity.type
_entity.pdbx_description
1 polymer ?
#
loop_
_entity_poly.entity_id
_entity_poly.type
_entity_poly.pdbx_seq_one_letter_code
_entity_poly.pdbx_strand_id
1 'polypeptide(L)'
;MRLAISNISWDTVEDEAVANLLNQYQVDAIDVAPSKYFPLPTEATAQEIQAVKAWWAARGIEITGMQALLFGTTGLNVFGNEESQQTMLNHLNAVCRIAAGLGAKWLVFGSPKNRDRNGLSDEQV
;
A
#
# COMPACT_ATOMS: atom_id res chain seq x y z
N MET A 1 -2.90 23.62 -2.82
CA MET A 1 -2.81 22.38 -2.02
C MET A 1 -3.42 21.26 -2.85
N ARG A 2 -2.74 20.11 -3.01
CA ARG A 2 -3.27 18.96 -3.77
C ARG A 2 -3.89 17.96 -2.79
N LEU A 3 -5.07 17.45 -3.12
CA LEU A 3 -5.78 16.46 -2.31
C LEU A 3 -5.58 15.08 -2.93
N ALA A 4 -5.34 14.07 -2.08
CA ALA A 4 -5.31 12.67 -2.48
C ALA A 4 -6.26 11.88 -1.58
N ILE A 5 -7.01 10.95 -2.15
CA ILE A 5 -7.95 10.11 -1.40
C ILE A 5 -7.43 8.67 -1.36
N SER A 6 -7.51 8.06 -0.17
CA SER A 6 -7.13 6.66 0.03
C SER A 6 -8.18 5.69 -0.52
N ASN A 7 -7.74 4.73 -1.34
CA ASN A 7 -8.57 3.62 -1.79
C ASN A 7 -8.90 2.58 -0.69
N ILE A 8 -8.47 2.82 0.56
CA ILE A 8 -8.96 2.02 1.68
C ILE A 8 -10.49 2.12 1.82
N SER A 9 -11.07 3.24 1.34
CA SER A 9 -12.47 3.61 1.53
C SER A 9 -13.47 2.96 0.56
N TRP A 10 -13.00 2.22 -0.46
CA TRP A 10 -13.85 1.55 -1.46
C TRP A 10 -13.16 0.30 -2.01
N ASP A 11 -13.90 -0.67 -2.53
CA ASP A 11 -13.32 -1.87 -3.14
C ASP A 11 -13.09 -1.72 -4.65
N THR A 12 -12.19 -2.52 -5.23
CA THR A 12 -11.77 -2.35 -6.63
C THR A 12 -12.90 -2.49 -7.66
N VAL A 13 -14.00 -3.16 -7.29
CA VAL A 13 -15.22 -3.22 -8.09
C VAL A 13 -15.89 -1.85 -8.26
N GLU A 14 -15.60 -0.91 -7.36
CA GLU A 14 -16.10 0.46 -7.36
C GLU A 14 -15.13 1.45 -8.00
N ASP A 15 -13.93 1.02 -8.43
CA ASP A 15 -12.88 1.91 -8.95
C ASP A 15 -13.41 2.85 -10.05
N GLU A 16 -14.24 2.34 -10.97
CA GLU A 16 -14.83 3.14 -12.05
C GLU A 16 -15.77 4.24 -11.51
N ALA A 17 -16.65 3.88 -10.56
CA ALA A 17 -17.57 4.82 -9.96
C ALA A 17 -16.82 5.90 -9.16
N VAL A 18 -15.78 5.50 -8.45
CA VAL A 18 -14.93 6.41 -7.67
C VAL A 18 -14.10 7.31 -8.59
N ALA A 19 -13.52 6.80 -9.67
CA ALA A 19 -12.78 7.62 -10.61
C ALA A 19 -13.66 8.73 -11.24
N ASN A 20 -14.92 8.40 -11.56
CA ASN A 20 -15.89 9.39 -12.03
C ASN A 20 -16.20 10.44 -10.96
N LEU A 21 -16.37 10.03 -9.70
CA LEU A 21 -16.60 10.94 -8.58
C LEU A 21 -15.39 11.86 -8.33
N LEU A 22 -14.17 11.31 -8.34
CA LEU A 22 -12.94 12.07 -8.17
C LEU A 22 -12.79 13.14 -9.26
N ASN A 23 -13.05 12.77 -10.51
CA ASN A 23 -13.06 13.73 -11.63
C ASN A 23 -14.13 14.82 -11.47
N GLN A 24 -15.35 14.47 -11.03
CA GLN A 24 -16.40 15.45 -10.74
C GLN A 24 -15.97 16.49 -9.70
N TYR A 25 -15.19 16.07 -8.69
CA TYR A 25 -14.67 16.94 -7.64
C TYR A 25 -13.26 17.48 -7.91
N GLN A 26 -12.72 17.27 -9.12
CA GLN A 26 -11.39 17.75 -9.54
C GLN A 26 -10.25 17.23 -8.62
N VAL A 27 -10.38 15.99 -8.17
CA VAL A 27 -9.33 15.28 -7.43
C VAL A 27 -8.61 14.35 -8.40
N ASP A 28 -7.31 14.57 -8.56
CA ASP A 28 -6.46 13.91 -9.56
C ASP A 28 -5.42 12.97 -8.92
N ALA A 29 -5.59 12.62 -7.65
CA ALA A 29 -4.62 11.82 -6.91
C ALA A 29 -5.29 10.84 -5.94
N ILE A 30 -4.67 9.67 -5.81
CA ILE A 30 -5.03 8.67 -4.82
C ILE A 30 -3.81 8.07 -4.14
N ASP A 31 -4.03 7.54 -2.94
CA ASP A 31 -3.14 6.57 -2.32
C ASP A 31 -3.78 5.19 -2.38
N VAL A 32 -3.00 4.16 -2.70
CA VAL A 32 -3.52 2.78 -2.82
C VAL A 32 -3.07 1.88 -1.67
N ALA A 33 -3.98 1.03 -1.20
CA ALA A 33 -3.72 -0.14 -0.40
C ALA A 33 -3.29 -1.26 -1.36
N PRO A 34 -2.01 -1.71 -1.33
CA PRO A 34 -1.49 -2.61 -2.33
C PRO A 34 -2.21 -3.96 -2.35
N SER A 35 -2.67 -4.45 -1.19
CA SER A 35 -3.38 -5.73 -1.08
C SER A 35 -4.70 -5.79 -1.84
N LYS A 36 -5.33 -4.65 -2.17
CA LYS A 36 -6.55 -4.60 -2.98
C LYS A 36 -6.31 -5.00 -4.44
N TYR A 37 -5.12 -4.71 -4.96
CA TYR A 37 -4.72 -5.03 -6.33
C TYR A 37 -3.78 -6.23 -6.41
N PHE A 38 -2.98 -6.44 -5.36
CA PHE A 38 -1.93 -7.44 -5.28
C PHE A 38 -2.07 -8.22 -3.97
N PRO A 39 -3.01 -9.18 -3.88
CA PRO A 39 -3.25 -9.97 -2.67
C PRO A 39 -1.99 -10.67 -2.15
N LEU A 40 -1.10 -11.07 -3.07
CA LEU A 40 0.22 -11.62 -2.79
C LEU A 40 1.29 -10.66 -3.36
N PRO A 41 1.75 -9.65 -2.60
CA PRO A 41 2.69 -8.64 -3.11
C PRO A 41 3.98 -9.23 -3.69
N THR A 42 4.45 -10.35 -3.13
CA THR A 42 5.64 -11.07 -3.59
C THR A 42 5.47 -11.63 -5.00
N GLU A 43 4.25 -11.95 -5.42
CA GLU A 43 3.92 -12.55 -6.72
C GLU A 43 3.50 -11.51 -7.76
N ALA A 44 3.20 -10.28 -7.34
CA ALA A 44 2.77 -9.20 -8.24
C ALA A 44 3.77 -9.00 -9.38
N THR A 45 3.33 -9.18 -10.61
CA THR A 45 4.16 -9.06 -11.81
C THR A 45 4.30 -7.60 -12.23
N ALA A 46 5.35 -7.30 -13.01
CA ALA A 46 5.52 -5.96 -13.58
C ALA A 46 4.34 -5.56 -14.48
N GLN A 47 3.74 -6.52 -15.19
CA GLN A 47 2.60 -6.29 -16.07
C GLN A 47 1.34 -5.91 -15.28
N GLU A 48 1.02 -6.62 -14.21
CA GLU A 48 -0.12 -6.29 -13.34
C GLU A 48 0.06 -4.90 -12.69
N ILE A 49 1.28 -4.60 -12.23
CA ILE A 49 1.59 -3.28 -11.65
C ILE A 49 1.39 -2.17 -12.68
N GLN A 50 1.88 -2.36 -13.92
CA GLN A 50 1.67 -1.38 -14.98
C GLN A 50 0.20 -1.26 -15.39
N ALA A 51 -0.57 -2.37 -15.37
CA ALA A 51 -2.00 -2.34 -15.69
C ALA A 51 -2.77 -1.46 -14.69
N VAL A 52 -2.52 -1.58 -13.39
CA VAL A 52 -3.15 -0.74 -12.35
C VAL A 52 -2.77 0.73 -12.54
N LYS A 53 -1.48 1.02 -12.75
CA LYS A 53 -1.01 2.39 -13.00
C LYS A 53 -1.67 3.01 -14.23
N ALA A 54 -1.68 2.29 -15.34
CA ALA A 54 -2.24 2.75 -16.60
C ALA A 54 -3.75 2.96 -16.50
N TRP A 55 -4.46 2.10 -15.76
CA TRP A 55 -5.91 2.21 -15.58
C TRP A 55 -6.32 3.51 -14.90
N TRP A 56 -5.63 3.90 -13.81
CA TRP A 56 -5.88 5.16 -13.12
C TRP A 56 -5.40 6.36 -13.94
N ALA A 57 -4.22 6.27 -14.57
CA ALA A 57 -3.68 7.34 -15.40
C ALA A 57 -4.57 7.66 -16.61
N ALA A 58 -5.19 6.66 -17.25
CA ALA A 58 -6.14 6.85 -18.35
C ALA A 58 -7.38 7.64 -17.95
N ARG A 59 -7.67 7.74 -16.65
CA ARG A 59 -8.78 8.52 -16.06
C ARG A 59 -8.32 9.84 -15.47
N GLY A 60 -7.07 10.24 -15.71
CA GLY A 60 -6.52 11.51 -15.22
C GLY A 60 -6.12 11.49 -13.74
N ILE A 61 -6.00 10.31 -13.12
CA ILE A 61 -5.74 10.17 -11.69
C ILE A 61 -4.37 9.53 -11.48
N GLU A 62 -3.52 10.19 -10.71
CA GLU A 62 -2.19 9.71 -10.34
C GLU A 62 -2.23 8.90 -9.04
N ILE A 63 -1.47 7.80 -8.99
CA ILE A 63 -1.17 7.11 -7.74
C ILE A 63 0.05 7.79 -7.11
N THR A 64 -0.17 8.54 -6.02
CA THR A 64 0.90 9.31 -5.36
C THR A 64 1.56 8.57 -4.22
N GLY A 65 0.82 7.67 -3.57
CA GLY A 65 1.30 6.96 -2.40
C GLY A 65 0.62 5.62 -2.19
N MET A 66 1.07 4.92 -1.14
CA MET A 66 0.44 3.71 -0.66
C MET A 66 0.29 3.74 0.85
N GLN A 67 -0.74 3.06 1.33
CA GLN A 67 -1.02 2.91 2.75
C GLN A 67 -1.54 1.51 3.06
N ALA A 68 -1.85 1.23 4.33
CA ALA A 68 -2.28 -0.10 4.77
C ALA A 68 -1.29 -1.21 4.35
N LEU A 69 0.01 -0.92 4.36
CA LEU A 69 1.06 -1.75 3.75
C LEU A 69 1.16 -3.17 4.33
N LEU A 70 0.76 -3.34 5.59
CA LEU A 70 0.75 -4.62 6.32
C LEU A 70 -0.67 -5.11 6.63
N PHE A 71 -1.71 -4.47 6.10
CA PHE A 71 -3.09 -4.86 6.38
C PHE A 71 -3.38 -6.26 5.83
N GLY A 72 -4.04 -7.09 6.65
CA GLY A 72 -4.33 -8.50 6.32
C GLY A 72 -3.15 -9.45 6.51
N THR A 73 -1.95 -8.97 6.82
CA THR A 73 -0.80 -9.83 7.14
C THR A 73 -0.86 -10.30 8.61
N THR A 74 -0.18 -11.41 8.90
CA THR A 74 -0.02 -11.95 10.25
C THR A 74 1.45 -12.28 10.52
N GLY A 75 1.84 -12.29 11.80
CA GLY A 75 3.20 -12.71 12.20
C GLY A 75 4.33 -11.74 11.87
N LEU A 76 4.06 -10.56 11.30
CA LEU A 76 5.06 -9.54 10.99
C LEU A 76 5.20 -8.55 12.15
N ASN A 77 6.38 -8.46 12.76
CA ASN A 77 6.64 -7.54 13.87
C ASN A 77 8.10 -7.01 13.84
N VAL A 78 8.28 -5.72 14.08
CA VAL A 78 9.60 -5.05 14.10
C VAL A 78 10.49 -5.58 15.23
N PHE A 79 9.89 -5.87 16.38
CA PHE A 79 10.55 -6.40 17.58
C PHE A 79 10.28 -7.91 17.75
N GLY A 80 9.83 -8.57 16.69
CA GLY A 80 9.69 -10.02 16.65
C GLY A 80 11.05 -10.73 16.66
N ASN A 81 11.00 -12.05 16.63
CA ASN A 81 12.21 -12.85 16.40
C ASN A 81 12.75 -12.64 14.96
N GLU A 82 13.95 -13.17 14.71
CA GLU A 82 14.64 -13.05 13.42
C GLU A 82 13.77 -13.51 12.22
N GLU A 83 13.00 -14.58 12.38
CA GLU A 83 12.09 -15.08 11.34
C GLU A 83 10.97 -14.08 11.01
N SER A 84 10.34 -13.50 12.04
CA SER A 84 9.30 -12.47 11.89
C SER A 84 9.85 -11.23 11.20
N GLN A 85 11.04 -10.79 11.60
CA GLN A 85 11.72 -9.65 11.00
C GLN A 85 12.08 -9.91 9.54
N GLN A 86 12.65 -11.08 9.22
CA GLN A 86 13.02 -11.43 7.85
C GLN A 86 11.79 -11.53 6.94
N THR A 87 10.70 -12.13 7.43
CA THR A 87 9.43 -12.21 6.69
C THR A 87 8.86 -10.82 6.43
N MET A 88 8.93 -9.93 7.43
CA MET A 88 8.48 -8.54 7.30
C MET A 88 9.32 -7.78 6.26
N LEU A 89 10.65 -7.92 6.28
CA LEU A 89 11.54 -7.29 5.30
C LEU A 89 11.25 -7.79 3.89
N ASN A 90 11.02 -9.09 3.71
CA ASN A 90 10.65 -9.67 2.41
C ASN A 90 9.33 -9.08 1.89
N HIS A 91 8.31 -8.98 2.75
CA HIS A 91 7.04 -8.35 2.42
C HIS A 91 7.20 -6.87 2.05
N LEU A 92 7.94 -6.10 2.86
CA LEU A 92 8.17 -4.68 2.60
C LEU A 92 8.99 -4.43 1.34
N ASN A 93 9.95 -5.31 1.01
CA ASN A 93 10.67 -5.25 -0.25
C ASN A 93 9.73 -5.41 -1.44
N ALA A 94 8.79 -6.37 -1.38
CA ALA A 94 7.76 -6.53 -2.40
C ALA A 94 6.84 -5.31 -2.50
N VAL A 95 6.43 -4.73 -1.38
CA VAL A 95 5.66 -3.47 -1.33
C VAL A 95 6.44 -2.32 -1.99
N CYS A 96 7.73 -2.14 -1.68
CA CYS A 96 8.57 -1.12 -2.29
C CYS A 96 8.72 -1.31 -3.80
N ARG A 97 8.86 -2.56 -4.26
CA ARG A 97 8.89 -2.90 -5.69
C ARG A 97 7.59 -2.52 -6.41
N ILE A 98 6.44 -2.80 -5.79
CA ILE A 98 5.14 -2.37 -6.30
C ILE A 98 5.06 -0.84 -6.34
N ALA A 99 5.48 -0.16 -5.26
CA ALA A 99 5.50 1.30 -5.18
C ALA A 99 6.23 1.92 -6.37
N ALA A 100 7.45 1.43 -6.63
CA ALA A 100 8.28 1.89 -7.72
C ALA A 100 7.59 1.69 -9.08
N GLY A 101 6.95 0.55 -9.30
CA GLY A 101 6.23 0.27 -10.55
C GLY A 101 5.00 1.16 -10.75
N LEU A 102 4.24 1.44 -9.68
CA LEU A 102 3.10 2.36 -9.71
C LEU A 102 3.53 3.83 -9.85
N GLY A 103 4.74 4.17 -9.42
CA GLY A 103 5.19 5.56 -9.27
C GLY A 103 4.77 6.20 -7.94
N ALA A 104 4.32 5.39 -6.98
CA ALA A 104 3.95 5.84 -5.64
C ALA A 104 5.20 6.29 -4.88
N LYS A 105 5.25 7.56 -4.49
CA LYS A 105 6.41 8.18 -3.82
C LYS A 105 6.35 8.03 -2.32
N TRP A 106 5.15 7.96 -1.75
CA TRP A 106 4.94 8.01 -0.30
C TRP A 106 4.38 6.69 0.21
N LEU A 107 5.03 6.11 1.21
CA LEU A 107 4.62 4.84 1.82
C LEU A 107 4.28 5.07 3.28
N VAL A 108 3.00 4.95 3.62
CA VAL A 108 2.50 5.21 4.98
C VAL A 108 2.59 3.94 5.83
N PHE A 109 3.57 3.89 6.72
CA PHE A 109 3.78 2.76 7.65
C PHE A 109 2.89 2.87 8.91
N GLY A 110 1.58 2.72 8.71
CA GLY A 110 0.57 2.70 9.77
C GLY A 110 0.26 1.29 10.25
N SER A 111 0.99 0.76 11.24
CA SER A 111 0.74 -0.58 11.81
C SER A 111 1.14 -0.68 13.29
N PRO A 112 0.27 -0.22 14.22
CA PRO A 112 0.59 -0.22 15.65
C PRO A 112 0.96 -1.59 16.22
N LYS A 113 0.18 -2.64 15.91
CA LYS A 113 0.45 -4.01 16.38
C LYS A 113 1.78 -4.59 15.87
N ASN A 114 2.23 -4.16 14.70
CA ASN A 114 3.52 -4.57 14.15
C ASN A 114 4.71 -3.99 14.93
N ARG A 115 4.49 -2.90 15.68
CA ARG A 115 5.49 -2.29 16.57
C ARG A 115 5.24 -2.62 18.04
N ASP A 116 4.39 -3.60 18.31
CA ASP A 116 4.24 -4.09 19.68
C ASP A 116 5.55 -4.76 20.10
N ARG A 117 6.07 -4.33 21.25
CA ARG A 117 7.34 -4.79 21.81
C ARG A 117 7.21 -6.10 22.55
N ASN A 118 5.99 -6.64 22.71
CA ASN A 118 5.72 -7.93 23.36
C ASN A 118 6.41 -8.07 24.74
N GLY A 119 6.48 -6.97 25.49
CA GLY A 119 7.08 -6.93 26.83
C GLY A 119 8.58 -6.62 26.89
N LEU A 120 9.25 -6.30 25.77
CA LEU A 120 10.64 -5.83 25.78
C LEU A 120 10.77 -4.44 26.43
N SER A 121 11.79 -4.28 27.28
CA SER A 121 12.16 -3.00 27.92
C SER A 121 12.89 -2.05 26.95
N ASP A 122 13.05 -0.78 27.34
CA ASP A 122 13.66 0.28 26.49
C ASP A 122 15.10 -0.04 26.14
N GLU A 123 15.79 -0.79 26.99
CA GLU A 123 17.16 -1.24 26.78
C GLU A 123 17.26 -2.45 25.84
N GLN A 124 16.16 -3.16 25.60
CA GLN A 124 16.11 -4.39 24.78
C GLN A 124 15.66 -4.13 23.34
N VAL A 125 15.29 -2.89 23.00
CA VAL A 125 14.76 -2.48 21.69
C VAL A 125 15.78 -1.70 20.88
#